data_AF-A0A165IZI3-F1
#
_entry.id   AF-A0A165IZI3-F1
#
_cell.length_a   1.000
_cell.length_b   1.000
_cell.length_c   1.000
_cell.angle_alpha   90.00
_cell.angle_beta   90.00
_cell.angle_gamma   90.00
#
_symmetry.space_group_name_H-M   'P 1'
#
loop_
_entity.id
_entity.type
_entity.pdbx_description
1 polymer ?
#
loop_
_entity_poly.entity_id
_entity_poly.type
_entity_poly.pdbx_seq_one_letter_code
_entity_poly.pdbx_strand_id
1 'polypeptide(L)'
;HGHWAGVNTARPNALVEEAVRAGQIPVLDPASGVEREVKYRDSRFDLALGERADPHTFIEVKNVTLGPGPKDADDGIIAFPDSVTERGQKHLQTLMDVVASGKRAVLVFCVQHSGATAARPADEIDVRYGELLREAVEKGVEVLAWKVALSAEGFELEKPLPIAL
;
A
#
# COMPACT_ATOMS: atom_id res chain seq x y z
N HIS A 1 -6.43 -15.88 -15.21
CA HIS A 1 -5.29 -16.33 -16.04
C HIS A 1 -4.39 -17.32 -15.30
N GLY A 2 -4.93 -18.22 -14.46
CA GLY A 2 -4.13 -19.21 -13.71
C GLY A 2 -3.42 -18.67 -12.45
N HIS A 3 -3.50 -17.36 -12.19
CA HIS A 3 -2.92 -16.72 -11.02
C HIS A 3 -3.78 -16.84 -9.76
N TRP A 4 -3.10 -16.85 -8.62
CA TRP A 4 -3.66 -16.76 -7.29
C TRP A 4 -3.75 -15.29 -6.85
N ALA A 5 -4.81 -14.96 -6.11
CA ALA A 5 -5.01 -13.65 -5.51
C ALA A 5 -5.37 -13.76 -4.02
N GLY A 6 -4.78 -12.93 -3.19
CA GLY A 6 -5.05 -12.88 -1.76
C GLY A 6 -6.36 -12.14 -1.45
N VAL A 7 -7.45 -12.90 -1.29
CA VAL A 7 -8.78 -12.34 -1.01
C VAL A 7 -9.02 -11.99 0.46
N ASN A 8 -8.16 -12.46 1.37
CA ASN A 8 -8.26 -12.12 2.79
C ASN A 8 -7.68 -10.72 3.03
N THR A 9 -8.58 -9.73 3.10
CA THR A 9 -8.25 -8.32 3.29
C THR A 9 -7.75 -7.97 4.70
N ALA A 10 -7.81 -8.89 5.68
CA ALA A 10 -7.28 -8.66 7.02
C ALA A 10 -5.77 -8.97 7.15
N ARG A 11 -5.19 -9.68 6.18
CA ARG A 11 -3.78 -10.10 6.19
C ARG A 11 -2.74 -9.06 5.70
N PRO A 12 -3.03 -8.16 4.74
CA PRO A 12 -2.05 -7.20 4.21
C PRO A 12 -1.30 -6.41 5.28
N ASN A 13 -2.02 -5.89 6.28
CA ASN A 13 -1.42 -5.08 7.33
C ASN A 13 -0.39 -5.88 8.15
N ALA A 14 -0.72 -7.13 8.49
CA ALA A 14 0.20 -8.02 9.20
C ALA A 14 1.43 -8.37 8.36
N LEU A 15 1.25 -8.65 7.06
CA LEU A 15 2.37 -8.95 6.16
C LEU A 15 3.34 -7.78 6.03
N VAL A 16 2.81 -6.56 5.85
CA VAL A 16 3.65 -5.36 5.77
C VAL A 16 4.32 -5.10 7.11
N GLU A 17 3.63 -5.28 8.24
CA GLU A 17 4.23 -5.15 9.56
C GLU A 17 5.39 -6.13 9.77
N GLU A 18 5.18 -7.41 9.47
CA GLU A 18 6.21 -8.47 9.58
C GLU A 18 7.45 -8.09 8.75
N ALA A 19 7.23 -7.64 7.50
CA ALA A 19 8.30 -7.20 6.61
C ALA A 19 9.05 -5.96 7.12
N VAL A 20 8.33 -4.97 7.66
CA VAL A 20 8.93 -3.77 8.26
C VAL A 20 9.76 -4.15 9.48
N ARG A 21 9.21 -4.95 10.40
CA ARG A 21 9.93 -5.40 11.60
C ARG A 21 11.16 -6.23 11.28
N ALA A 22 11.11 -7.02 10.21
CA ALA A 22 12.25 -7.80 9.71
C ALA A 22 13.27 -6.98 8.92
N GLY A 23 13.05 -5.68 8.69
CA GLY A 23 13.93 -4.82 7.90
C GLY A 23 13.94 -5.18 6.41
N GLN A 24 12.92 -5.91 5.92
CA GLN A 24 12.82 -6.33 4.52
C GLN A 24 12.50 -5.17 3.58
N ILE A 25 11.90 -4.09 4.09
CA ILE A 25 11.63 -2.87 3.34
C ILE A 25 12.69 -1.82 3.73
N PRO A 26 13.80 -1.65 2.98
CA PRO A 26 14.97 -0.92 3.47
C PRO A 26 14.72 0.56 3.76
N VAL A 27 13.71 1.15 3.11
CA VAL A 27 13.33 2.55 3.32
C VAL A 27 12.51 2.75 4.60
N LEU A 28 12.09 1.69 5.28
CA LEU A 28 11.30 1.71 6.52
C LEU A 28 12.13 1.09 7.65
N ASP A 29 12.89 1.93 8.35
CA ASP A 29 13.74 1.49 9.46
C ASP A 29 12.92 1.20 10.73
N PRO A 30 12.87 -0.05 11.22
CA PRO A 30 12.11 -0.40 12.42
C PRO A 30 12.82 -0.02 13.74
N ALA A 31 14.08 0.42 13.71
CA ALA A 31 14.89 0.66 14.91
C ALA A 31 14.30 1.70 15.87
N SER A 32 13.51 2.64 15.35
CA SER A 32 12.84 3.68 16.13
C SER A 32 11.51 3.23 16.74
N GLY A 33 11.10 1.97 16.52
CA GLY A 33 9.83 1.40 16.98
C GLY A 33 8.82 1.25 15.85
N VAL A 34 7.94 0.26 15.98
CA VAL A 34 6.84 -0.01 15.04
C VAL A 34 5.54 -0.13 15.83
N GLU A 35 4.65 0.83 15.63
CA GLU A 35 3.33 0.91 16.25
C GLU A 35 2.24 0.56 15.24
N ARG A 36 1.16 -0.05 15.70
CA ARG A 36 0.00 -0.42 14.87
C ARG A 36 -1.19 0.48 15.16
N GLU A 37 -2.09 0.61 14.19
CA GLU A 37 -3.42 1.20 14.38
C GLU A 37 -3.35 2.62 14.97
N VAL A 38 -2.42 3.43 14.45
CA VAL A 38 -2.05 4.73 15.02
C VAL A 38 -3.02 5.80 14.53
N LYS A 39 -3.65 6.49 15.47
CA LYS A 39 -4.60 7.57 15.18
C LYS A 39 -3.84 8.84 14.76
N TYR A 40 -4.26 9.45 13.66
CA TYR A 40 -3.86 10.79 13.25
C TYR A 40 -5.11 11.59 12.89
N ARG A 41 -5.43 12.62 13.69
CA ARG A 41 -6.68 13.39 13.58
C ARG A 41 -7.92 12.47 13.60
N ASP A 42 -8.68 12.44 12.51
CA ASP A 42 -9.91 11.67 12.31
C ASP A 42 -9.70 10.40 11.46
N SER A 43 -8.44 10.06 11.16
CA SER A 43 -8.01 8.87 10.43
C SER A 43 -7.18 7.96 11.34
N ARG A 44 -7.00 6.71 10.89
CA ARG A 44 -6.14 5.73 11.54
C ARG A 44 -5.28 5.08 10.47
N PHE A 45 -3.97 5.16 10.67
CA PHE A 45 -2.97 4.52 9.83
C PHE A 45 -2.66 3.12 10.35
N ASP A 46 -2.32 2.23 9.43
CA ASP A 46 -2.08 0.82 9.76
C ASP A 46 -0.82 0.66 10.61
N LEU A 47 0.25 1.39 10.27
CA LEU A 47 1.51 1.39 11.02
C LEU A 47 2.08 2.81 11.19
N ALA A 48 2.95 2.97 12.18
CA ALA A 48 3.82 4.13 12.30
C ALA A 48 5.20 3.76 12.84
N LEU A 49 6.22 4.55 12.46
CA LEU A 49 7.59 4.42 12.96
C LEU A 49 7.96 5.60 13.87
N GLY A 50 8.74 5.31 14.91
CA GLY A 50 9.15 6.28 15.92
C GLY A 50 8.48 6.10 17.26
N GLU A 51 8.69 7.08 18.15
CA GLU A 51 8.07 7.07 19.47
C GLU A 51 6.54 7.09 19.36
N ARG A 52 5.86 6.23 20.13
CA ARG A 52 4.40 6.13 20.11
C ARG A 52 3.67 7.45 20.32
N ALA A 53 4.24 8.35 21.13
CA ALA A 53 3.68 9.66 21.41
C ALA A 53 3.85 10.65 20.25
N ASP A 54 4.92 10.50 19.45
CA ASP A 54 5.23 11.37 18.33
C ASP A 54 5.90 10.60 17.16
N PRO A 55 5.13 9.78 16.42
CA PRO A 55 5.70 9.02 15.32
C PRO A 55 6.22 9.94 14.23
N HIS A 56 7.38 9.63 13.66
CA HIS A 56 7.98 10.41 12.57
C HIS A 56 7.52 9.94 11.19
N THR A 57 7.01 8.71 11.06
CA THR A 57 6.52 8.15 9.80
C THR A 57 5.19 7.45 10.00
N PHE A 58 4.21 7.78 9.15
CA PHE A 58 2.91 7.09 9.09
C PHE A 58 2.83 6.24 7.83
N ILE A 59 2.30 5.03 7.95
CA ILE A 59 2.25 4.05 6.88
C ILE A 59 0.81 3.57 6.73
N GLU A 60 0.28 3.71 5.52
CA GLU A 60 -0.99 3.15 5.08
C GLU A 60 -0.74 1.96 4.17
N VAL A 61 -1.50 0.88 4.33
CA VAL A 61 -1.42 -0.34 3.53
C VAL A 61 -2.69 -0.49 2.69
N LYS A 62 -2.53 -0.81 1.40
CA LYS A 62 -3.63 -1.19 0.52
C LYS A 62 -3.42 -2.58 -0.03
N ASN A 63 -4.48 -3.38 0.01
CA ASN A 63 -4.49 -4.66 -0.70
C ASN A 63 -4.72 -4.42 -2.18
N VAL A 64 -3.80 -4.87 -3.04
CA VAL A 64 -3.86 -4.64 -4.48
C VAL A 64 -3.98 -5.99 -5.19
N THR A 65 -5.13 -6.23 -5.82
CA THR A 65 -5.49 -7.54 -6.38
C THR A 65 -6.24 -7.47 -7.72
N LEU A 66 -6.62 -6.29 -8.22
CA LEU A 66 -7.37 -6.18 -9.47
C LEU A 66 -6.45 -6.42 -10.67
N GLY A 67 -6.45 -7.64 -11.20
CA GLY A 67 -5.76 -7.99 -12.44
C GLY A 67 -6.61 -7.76 -13.70
N PRO A 68 -6.05 -8.06 -14.88
CA PRO A 68 -6.75 -7.97 -16.16
C PRO A 68 -8.06 -8.79 -16.19
N GLY A 69 -9.06 -8.29 -16.92
CA GLY A 69 -10.34 -8.96 -17.07
C GLY A 69 -10.22 -10.27 -17.85
N PRO A 70 -11.25 -11.15 -17.83
CA PRO A 70 -11.18 -12.47 -18.46
C PRO A 70 -10.92 -12.47 -19.97
N LYS A 71 -11.15 -11.35 -20.65
CA LYS A 71 -10.94 -11.17 -22.09
C LYS A 71 -9.67 -10.38 -22.43
N ASP A 72 -9.02 -9.81 -21.42
CA ASP A 72 -7.84 -8.97 -21.59
C ASP A 72 -6.59 -9.85 -21.59
N ALA A 73 -5.55 -9.37 -22.26
CA ALA A 73 -4.24 -10.00 -22.20
C ALA A 73 -3.69 -9.91 -20.77
N ASP A 74 -2.95 -10.94 -20.35
CA ASP A 74 -2.26 -10.93 -19.07
C ASP A 74 -0.96 -10.14 -19.18
N ASP A 75 -0.98 -8.87 -18.74
CA ASP A 75 0.17 -7.97 -18.73
C ASP A 75 0.90 -7.94 -17.38
N GLY A 76 0.36 -8.63 -16.36
CA GLY A 76 0.89 -8.62 -14.99
C GLY A 76 0.70 -7.30 -14.25
N ILE A 77 -0.07 -6.35 -14.79
CA ILE A 77 -0.33 -5.05 -14.18
C ILE A 77 -1.54 -5.17 -13.25
N ILE A 78 -1.33 -4.93 -11.95
CA ILE A 78 -2.36 -5.08 -10.94
C ILE A 78 -2.75 -3.72 -10.40
N ALA A 79 -4.05 -3.44 -10.40
CA ALA A 79 -4.56 -2.11 -10.10
C ALA A 79 -5.25 -2.03 -8.73
N PHE A 80 -5.40 -0.79 -8.26
CA PHE A 80 -6.24 -0.44 -7.12
C PHE A 80 -6.89 0.92 -7.37
N PRO A 81 -8.17 1.14 -7.04
CA PRO A 81 -9.07 0.20 -6.36
C PRO A 81 -9.87 -0.71 -7.31
N ASP A 82 -10.59 -1.67 -6.77
CA ASP A 82 -11.56 -2.53 -7.48
C ASP A 82 -12.99 -1.97 -7.49
N SER A 83 -13.21 -0.87 -6.76
CA SER A 83 -14.45 -0.10 -6.70
C SER A 83 -14.16 1.34 -6.24
N VAL A 84 -15.05 2.28 -6.53
CA VAL A 84 -14.92 3.67 -6.05
C VAL A 84 -14.74 3.68 -4.52
N THR A 85 -13.72 4.39 -4.02
CA THR A 85 -13.30 4.32 -2.61
C THR A 85 -13.12 5.70 -1.98
N GLU A 86 -14.21 6.30 -1.51
CA GLU A 86 -14.17 7.56 -0.75
C GLU A 86 -13.26 7.48 0.49
N ARG A 87 -13.19 6.31 1.13
CA ARG A 87 -12.29 6.06 2.25
C ARG A 87 -10.82 6.08 1.81
N GLY A 88 -10.49 5.43 0.70
CA GLY A 88 -9.13 5.44 0.14
C GLY A 88 -8.72 6.85 -0.28
N GLN A 89 -9.65 7.61 -0.89
CA GLN A 89 -9.46 9.02 -1.22
C GLN A 89 -9.16 9.82 0.05
N LYS A 90 -10.00 9.75 1.09
CA LYS A 90 -9.78 10.44 2.38
C LYS A 90 -8.39 10.12 2.97
N HIS A 91 -7.97 8.86 2.93
CA HIS A 91 -6.67 8.46 3.46
C HIS A 91 -5.50 9.09 2.68
N LEU A 92 -5.61 9.26 1.35
CA LEU A 92 -4.62 10.02 0.57
C LEU A 92 -4.53 11.47 1.02
N GLN A 93 -5.66 12.14 1.27
CA GLN A 93 -5.64 13.50 1.85
C GLN A 93 -4.96 13.52 3.22
N THR A 94 -5.26 12.54 4.09
CA THR A 94 -4.61 12.45 5.40
C THR A 94 -3.09 12.22 5.27
N LEU A 95 -2.63 11.40 4.32
CA LEU A 95 -1.19 11.22 4.07
C LEU A 95 -0.54 12.54 3.62
N MET A 96 -1.19 13.30 2.75
CA MET A 96 -0.72 14.63 2.35
C MET A 96 -0.65 15.60 3.55
N ASP A 97 -1.63 15.55 4.45
CA ASP A 97 -1.63 16.34 5.70
C ASP A 97 -0.46 15.96 6.62
N VAL A 98 -0.12 14.67 6.71
CA VAL A 98 1.05 14.21 7.47
C VAL A 98 2.32 14.83 6.90
N VAL A 99 2.50 14.80 5.58
CA VAL A 99 3.66 15.42 4.92
C VAL A 99 3.70 16.93 5.16
N ALA A 100 2.56 17.61 5.00
CA ALA A 100 2.44 19.04 5.27
C ALA A 100 2.77 19.42 6.73
N SER A 101 2.60 18.49 7.69
CA SER A 101 2.98 18.68 9.09
C SER A 101 4.49 18.50 9.36
N GLY A 102 5.30 18.22 8.33
CA GLY A 102 6.74 18.01 8.43
C GLY A 102 7.14 16.57 8.79
N LYS A 103 6.19 15.63 8.74
CA LYS A 103 6.40 14.20 9.01
C LYS A 103 6.47 13.42 7.70
N ARG A 104 6.89 12.16 7.77
CA ARG A 104 6.95 11.27 6.61
C ARG A 104 5.65 10.47 6.48
N ALA A 105 5.16 10.30 5.25
CA ALA A 105 3.96 9.50 4.97
C ALA A 105 4.26 8.51 3.84
N VAL A 106 3.86 7.25 4.04
CA VAL A 106 4.14 6.17 3.10
C VAL A 106 2.85 5.39 2.81
N LEU A 107 2.56 5.17 1.54
CA LEU A 107 1.51 4.27 1.07
C LEU A 107 2.16 2.99 0.55
N VAL A 108 1.80 1.84 1.12
CA VAL A 108 2.29 0.53 0.69
C VAL A 108 1.18 -0.23 -0.01
N PHE A 109 1.34 -0.42 -1.31
CA PHE A 109 0.58 -1.38 -2.10
C PHE A 109 1.11 -2.79 -1.82
N CYS A 110 0.38 -3.53 -1.00
CA CYS A 110 0.59 -4.96 -0.76
C CYS A 110 -0.08 -5.73 -1.90
N VAL A 111 0.71 -6.08 -2.91
CA VAL A 111 0.23 -6.67 -4.17
C VAL A 111 0.10 -8.19 -4.01
N GLN A 112 -1.10 -8.63 -3.65
CA GLN A 112 -1.42 -10.04 -3.45
C GLN A 112 -1.95 -10.68 -4.73
N HIS A 113 -1.15 -10.68 -5.79
CA HIS A 113 -1.44 -11.37 -7.04
C HIS A 113 -0.17 -12.04 -7.58
N SER A 114 -0.20 -13.37 -7.72
CA SER A 114 0.99 -14.17 -8.09
C SER A 114 1.57 -13.82 -9.48
N GLY A 115 0.74 -13.31 -10.41
CA GLY A 115 1.16 -12.83 -11.72
C GLY A 115 1.71 -11.39 -11.75
N ALA A 116 1.73 -10.69 -10.61
CA ALA A 116 2.09 -9.27 -10.59
C ALA A 116 3.53 -9.00 -11.04
N THR A 117 3.66 -8.01 -11.93
CA THR A 117 4.93 -7.43 -12.39
C THR A 117 4.99 -5.92 -12.19
N ALA A 118 3.84 -5.25 -12.02
CA ALA A 118 3.72 -3.83 -11.71
C ALA A 118 2.40 -3.52 -10.99
N ALA A 119 2.30 -2.33 -10.40
CA ALA A 119 1.06 -1.81 -9.84
C ALA A 119 0.68 -0.44 -10.43
N ARG A 120 -0.62 -0.10 -10.47
CA ARG A 120 -1.11 1.22 -10.92
C ARG A 120 -2.40 1.63 -10.23
N PRO A 121 -2.80 2.92 -10.24
CA PRO A 121 -4.17 3.28 -9.94
C PRO A 121 -5.12 2.76 -11.04
N ALA A 122 -6.32 2.35 -10.64
CA ALA A 122 -7.42 2.02 -11.55
C ALA A 122 -8.23 3.27 -11.89
N ASP A 123 -7.68 4.17 -12.70
CA ASP A 123 -8.36 5.43 -13.09
C ASP A 123 -9.73 5.17 -13.75
N GLU A 124 -9.86 4.04 -14.43
CA GLU A 124 -11.09 3.61 -15.08
C GLU A 124 -12.20 3.21 -14.09
N ILE A 125 -11.86 2.96 -12.82
CA ILE A 125 -12.80 2.63 -11.74
C ILE A 125 -13.00 3.83 -10.82
N ASP A 126 -11.92 4.47 -10.39
CA ASP A 126 -11.94 5.63 -9.50
C ASP A 126 -10.90 6.67 -9.95
N VAL A 127 -11.28 7.45 -10.95
CA VAL A 127 -10.46 8.56 -11.48
C VAL A 127 -10.02 9.52 -10.38
N ARG A 128 -10.87 9.75 -9.37
CA ARG A 128 -10.59 10.66 -8.27
C ARG A 128 -9.50 10.11 -7.37
N TYR A 129 -9.53 8.82 -7.06
CA TYR A 129 -8.43 8.17 -6.32
C TYR A 129 -7.11 8.28 -7.09
N GLY A 130 -7.12 8.04 -8.40
CA GLY A 130 -5.92 8.15 -9.23
C GLY A 130 -5.34 9.56 -9.29
N GLU A 131 -6.18 10.58 -9.49
CA GLU A 131 -5.77 12.00 -9.38
C GLU A 131 -5.12 12.31 -8.03
N LEU A 132 -5.76 11.89 -6.93
CA LEU A 132 -5.28 12.11 -5.58
C LEU A 132 -3.98 11.36 -5.28
N LEU A 133 -3.78 10.18 -5.86
CA LEU A 133 -2.54 9.42 -5.69
C LEU A 133 -1.36 10.15 -6.32
N ARG A 134 -1.56 10.70 -7.53
CA ARG A 134 -0.56 11.53 -8.21
C ARG A 134 -0.27 12.82 -7.42
N GLU A 135 -1.32 13.51 -6.96
CA GLU A 135 -1.17 14.69 -6.10
C GLU A 135 -0.41 14.36 -4.80
N ALA A 136 -0.70 13.21 -4.17
CA ALA A 136 -0.02 12.78 -2.96
C ALA A 136 1.48 12.59 -3.20
N VAL A 137 1.87 11.96 -4.31
CA VAL A 137 3.27 11.78 -4.71
C VAL A 137 3.94 13.13 -4.94
N GLU A 138 3.28 14.05 -5.66
CA GLU A 138 3.79 15.42 -5.89
C GLU A 138 4.02 16.18 -4.58
N LYS A 139 3.19 15.94 -3.56
CA LYS A 139 3.34 16.56 -2.23
C LYS A 139 4.31 15.83 -1.31
N GLY A 140 4.95 14.76 -1.78
CA GLY A 140 6.00 14.03 -1.04
C GLY A 140 5.52 12.82 -0.25
N VAL A 141 4.31 12.31 -0.49
CA VAL A 141 3.92 10.98 -0.01
C VAL A 141 4.69 9.93 -0.80
N GLU A 142 5.39 9.05 -0.11
CA GLU A 142 6.11 7.95 -0.74
C GLU A 142 5.16 6.81 -1.05
N VAL A 143 5.22 6.24 -2.25
CA VAL A 143 4.40 5.08 -2.63
C VAL A 143 5.30 3.91 -2.97
N LEU A 144 5.08 2.79 -2.28
CA LEU A 144 5.81 1.54 -2.46
C LEU A 144 4.84 0.47 -2.94
N ALA A 145 5.25 -0.39 -3.87
CA ALA A 145 4.52 -1.59 -4.21
C ALA A 145 5.39 -2.80 -3.94
N TRP A 146 4.83 -3.78 -3.26
CA TRP A 146 5.51 -5.02 -2.89
C TRP A 146 4.66 -6.22 -3.27
N LYS A 147 5.26 -7.14 -4.02
CA LYS A 147 4.65 -8.41 -4.37
C LYS A 147 4.64 -9.31 -3.15
N VAL A 148 3.53 -10.03 -2.96
CA VAL A 148 3.44 -11.12 -2.00
C VAL A 148 3.62 -12.45 -2.73
N ALA A 149 4.55 -13.28 -2.25
CA ALA A 149 4.64 -14.67 -2.65
C ALA A 149 3.48 -15.44 -2.01
N LEU A 150 2.70 -16.13 -2.84
CA LEU A 150 1.52 -16.89 -2.43
C LEU A 150 1.81 -18.38 -2.59
N SER A 151 1.77 -19.13 -1.50
CA SER A 151 2.02 -20.58 -1.49
C SER A 151 1.06 -21.31 -0.56
N ALA A 152 1.07 -22.65 -0.58
CA ALA A 152 0.29 -23.44 0.36
C ALA A 152 0.85 -23.35 1.79
N GLU A 153 2.15 -23.08 1.90
CA GLU A 153 2.92 -23.00 3.14
C GLU A 153 2.77 -21.63 3.83
N GLY A 154 2.50 -20.57 3.07
CA GLY A 154 2.40 -19.23 3.62
C GLY A 154 2.35 -18.10 2.59
N PHE A 155 2.33 -16.89 3.14
CA PHE A 155 2.28 -15.62 2.42
C PHE A 155 3.42 -14.77 2.96
N GLU A 156 4.28 -14.24 2.10
CA GLU A 156 5.43 -13.43 2.50
C GLU A 156 5.63 -12.29 1.51
N LEU A 157 6.06 -11.12 2.00
CA LEU A 157 6.52 -10.04 1.12
C LEU A 157 7.79 -10.51 0.40
N GLU A 158 7.77 -10.51 -0.93
CA GLU A 158 8.83 -11.09 -1.75
C GLU A 158 9.79 -10.00 -2.24
N LYS A 159 9.28 -9.06 -3.04
CA LYS A 159 10.10 -8.08 -3.75
C LYS A 159 9.32 -6.82 -4.10
N PRO A 160 10.02 -5.67 -4.26
CA PRO A 160 9.38 -4.47 -4.75
C PRO A 160 8.93 -4.63 -6.21
N LEU A 161 7.86 -3.91 -6.57
CA LEU A 161 7.34 -3.79 -7.93
C LEU A 161 7.40 -2.33 -8.38
N PRO A 162 7.59 -2.08 -9.68
CA PRO A 162 7.41 -0.75 -10.25
C PRO A 162 5.94 -0.31 -10.12
N ILE A 163 5.75 1.01 -9.98
CA ILE A 163 4.43 1.65 -9.99
C ILE A 163 4.32 2.49 -11.26
N ALA A 164 3.25 2.29 -12.02
CA ALA A 164 2.87 3.16 -13.12
C ALA A 164 1.80 4.13 -12.61
N LEU A 165 2.18 5.40 -12.43
CA LEU A 165 1.27 6.49 -12.07
C LEU A 165 0.74 7.20 -13.32
#